data_AF-A0A923QJN4-F1
#
_entry.id   AF-A0A923QJN4-F1
#
_cell.length_a   1.000
_cell.length_b   1.000
_cell.length_c   1.000
_cell.angle_alpha   90.00
_cell.angle_beta   90.00
_cell.angle_gamma   90.00
#
_symmetry.space_group_name_H-M   'P 1'
#
loop_
_entity.id
_entity.type
_entity.pdbx_description
1 polymer ?
#
loop_
_entity_poly.entity_id
_entity_poly.type
_entity_poly.pdbx_seq_one_letter_code
_entity_poly.pdbx_strand_id
1 'polypeptide(L)' 'MQDEVFNHKGKLKYKTTFTYDDKHQIASLNTYKGNGKFNMAWKYNYNEKGFIKKLVKVNNKNKQLEEINYSYTYYN' A
#
# COMPACT_ATOMS: atom_id res chain seq x y z
N MET A 1 -3.83 7.58 8.48
CA MET A 1 -3.00 8.65 7.86
C MET A 1 -3.39 8.78 6.39
N GLN A 2 -3.20 9.95 5.78
CA GLN A 2 -3.40 10.17 4.35
C GLN A 2 -2.37 11.14 3.77
N ASP A 3 -2.02 10.94 2.50
CA ASP A 3 -1.17 11.83 1.71
C ASP A 3 -1.90 12.29 0.45
N GLU A 4 -1.64 13.51 0.01
CA GLU A 4 -2.24 14.10 -1.17
C GLU A 4 -1.16 14.61 -2.12
N VAL A 5 -1.33 14.34 -3.42
CA VAL A 5 -0.41 14.76 -4.47
C VAL A 5 -1.17 15.67 -5.43
N PHE A 6 -0.67 16.89 -5.60
CA PHE A 6 -1.22 17.90 -6.49
C PHE A 6 -0.36 18.03 -7.76
N ASN A 7 -0.98 18.40 -8.88
CA ASN A 7 -0.24 18.72 -10.10
C ASN A 7 0.27 20.18 -10.07
N HIS A 8 1.00 20.59 -11.12
CA HIS A 8 1.56 21.95 -11.24
C HIS A 8 0.52 23.08 -11.27
N LYS A 9 -0.78 22.76 -11.43
CA LYS A 9 -1.90 23.71 -11.38
C LYS A 9 -2.61 23.70 -10.03
N GLY A 10 -2.05 23.04 -9.00
CA GLY A 10 -2.66 22.91 -7.69
C GLY A 10 -3.89 21.99 -7.65
N LYS A 11 -4.17 21.24 -8.71
CA LYS A 11 -5.30 20.30 -8.73
C LYS A 11 -4.88 18.95 -8.15
N LEU A 12 -5.71 18.41 -7.26
CA LEU A 12 -5.51 17.08 -6.68
C LEU A 12 -5.40 16.03 -7.80
N LYS A 13 -4.27 15.33 -7.82
CA LYS A 13 -3.97 14.27 -8.80
C LYS A 13 -4.24 12.90 -8.19
N TYR A 14 -3.75 12.67 -6.98
CA TYR A 14 -3.95 11.43 -6.23
C TYR A 14 -4.09 11.69 -4.73
N LYS A 15 -4.84 10.82 -4.07
CA LYS A 15 -4.93 10.71 -2.62
C LYS A 15 -4.54 9.29 -2.22
N THR A 16 -3.69 9.16 -1.23
CA THR A 16 -3.28 7.87 -0.66
C THR A 16 -3.73 7.79 0.79
N THR A 17 -4.29 6.66 1.20
CA THR A 17 -4.71 6.42 2.59
C THR A 17 -4.04 5.17 3.13
N PHE A 18 -3.66 5.20 4.40
CA PHE A 18 -2.98 4.11 5.09
C PHE A 18 -3.88 3.54 6.18
N THR A 19 -3.97 2.21 6.19
CA THR A 19 -4.60 1.42 7.25
C THR A 19 -3.53 0.63 7.97
N TYR A 20 -3.73 0.39 9.26
CA TYR A 20 -2.76 -0.27 10.11
C TYR A 20 -3.39 -1.49 10.78
N ASP A 21 -2.56 -2.51 11.03
CA ASP A 21 -2.95 -3.68 11.82
C ASP A 21 -2.88 -3.39 13.32
N ASP A 22 -3.24 -4.37 14.16
CA ASP A 22 -3.26 -4.23 15.62
C ASP A 22 -1.85 -4.01 16.22
N LYS A 23 -0.79 -4.36 15.46
CA LYS A 23 0.60 -4.12 15.82
C LYS A 23 1.09 -2.75 15.32
N HIS A 24 0.18 -1.90 14.83
CA HIS A 24 0.46 -0.58 14.26
C HIS A 24 1.39 -0.62 13.03
N GLN A 25 1.46 -1.76 12.33
CA GLN A 25 2.15 -1.88 11.06
C GLN A 25 1.18 -1.57 9.92
N ILE A 26 1.68 -1.10 8.77
CA ILE A 26 0.82 -0.79 7.61
C ILE A 26 0.17 -2.08 7.12
N ALA A 27 -1.15 -2.19 7.17
CA ALA A 27 -1.90 -3.32 6.61
C ALA A 27 -2.16 -3.12 5.12
N SER A 28 -2.55 -1.90 4.74
CA SER A 28 -2.78 -1.55 3.33
C SER A 28 -2.56 -0.06 3.05
N LEU A 29 -2.15 0.20 1.81
CA LEU A 29 -2.06 1.52 1.19
C LEU A 29 -3.04 1.56 0.02
N ASN A 30 -4.02 2.45 0.07
CA ASN A 30 -5.03 2.61 -0.97
C ASN A 30 -4.84 3.94 -1.69
N THR A 31 -4.71 3.92 -3.02
CA THR A 31 -4.59 5.12 -3.83
C THR A 31 -5.88 5.38 -4.60
N TYR A 32 -6.33 6.62 -4.56
CA TYR A 32 -7.50 7.15 -5.25
C TYR A 32 -7.05 8.24 -6.21
N LYS A 33 -7.72 8.33 -7.36
CA LYS A 33 -7.56 9.47 -8.28
C LYS A 33 -8.13 10.73 -7.64
N GLY A 34 -7.73 11.90 -8.11
CA GLY A 34 -8.23 13.19 -7.59
C GLY A 34 -9.75 13.40 -7.67
N ASN A 35 -10.47 12.56 -8.41
CA ASN A 35 -11.93 12.52 -8.43
C ASN A 35 -12.54 11.48 -7.46
N GLY A 36 -11.76 10.95 -6.53
CA GLY A 36 -12.20 9.97 -5.52
C GLY A 36 -12.28 8.53 -6.02
N LYS A 37 -12.10 8.25 -7.32
CA LYS A 37 -12.17 6.86 -7.82
C LYS A 37 -10.96 6.06 -7.36
N PHE A 38 -11.21 4.90 -6.76
CA PHE A 38 -10.17 3.95 -6.39
C PHE A 38 -9.32 3.56 -7.63
N ASN A 39 -8.00 3.57 -7.44
CA ASN A 39 -7.02 3.33 -8.50
C ASN A 39 -6.32 1.98 -8.32
N MET A 40 -5.69 1.79 -7.16
CA MET A 40 -4.96 0.58 -6.80
C MET A 40 -4.74 0.51 -5.30
N ALA A 41 -4.38 -0.68 -4.80
CA ALA A 41 -3.92 -0.86 -3.44
C ALA A 41 -2.70 -1.76 -3.36
N TRP A 42 -1.89 -1.53 -2.34
CA TRP A 42 -0.87 -2.46 -1.85
C TRP A 42 -1.33 -3.06 -0.52
N LYS A 43 -1.24 -4.39 -0.39
CA LYS A 43 -1.48 -5.14 0.84
C LYS A 43 -0.15 -5.67 1.36
N TYR A 44 0.09 -5.47 2.65
CA TYR A 44 1.34 -5.78 3.32
C TYR A 44 1.13 -6.95 4.27
N ASN A 45 2.04 -7.93 4.24
CA ASN A 45 2.01 -9.10 5.08
C ASN A 45 3.38 -9.26 5.73
N TYR A 46 3.40 -9.51 7.04
CA TYR A 46 4.61 -9.53 7.85
C TYR A 46 4.91 -10.95 8.34
N ASN A 47 6.18 -11.27 8.56
CA ASN A 47 6.59 -12.48 9.26
C ASN A 47 6.47 -12.31 10.78
N GLU A 48 6.77 -13.37 11.53
CA GLU A 48 6.67 -13.39 12.99
C GLU A 48 7.58 -12.38 13.69
N LYS A 49 8.69 -12.00 13.05
CA LYS A 49 9.63 -10.99 13.55
C LYS A 49 9.23 -9.55 13.16
N GLY A 50 8.10 -9.36 12.46
CA GLY A 50 7.61 -8.04 12.05
C GLY A 50 8.24 -7.49 10.77
N PHE A 51 8.99 -8.29 10.01
CA PHE A 51 9.51 -7.87 8.70
C PHE A 51 8.50 -8.17 7.60
N ILE A 52 8.45 -7.32 6.56
CA ILE A 52 7.59 -7.54 5.39
C ILE A 52 7.98 -8.85 4.74
N LYS A 53 7.07 -9.83 4.72
CA LYS A 53 7.25 -11.11 4.04
C LYS A 53 6.70 -11.06 2.62
N LYS A 54 5.61 -10.32 2.41
CA LYS A 54 4.89 -10.29 1.13
C LYS A 54 4.18 -8.96 0.92
N LEU A 55 4.22 -8.47 -0.32
CA LEU A 55 3.45 -7.34 -0.81
C LEU A 55 2.60 -7.79 -1.99
N VAL A 56 1.33 -7.40 -2.03
CA VAL A 56 0.45 -7.67 -3.17
C VAL A 56 -0.16 -6.37 -3.67
N LYS A 57 0.01 -6.10 -4.97
CA LYS A 57 -0.64 -4.98 -5.64
C LYS A 57 -1.90 -5.44 -6.34
N VAL A 58 -3.00 -4.74 -6.11
CA VAL A 58 -4.26 -4.98 -6.81
C VAL A 58 -4.73 -3.72 -7.53
N ASN A 59 -5.40 -3.90 -8.67
CA ASN A 59 -6.05 -2.80 -9.36
C ASN A 59 -7.43 -2.49 -8.77
N ASN A 60 -8.11 -1.52 -9.37
CA ASN A 60 -9.46 -1.11 -8.99
C ASN A 60 -10.58 -2.16 -9.17
N LYS A 61 -10.28 -3.31 -9.77
CA LYS A 61 -11.17 -4.47 -9.88
C LYS A 61 -10.74 -5.61 -8.94
N ASN A 62 -9.88 -5.33 -7.96
CA ASN A 62 -9.26 -6.32 -7.08
C ASN A 62 -8.45 -7.41 -7.81
N LYS A 63 -8.09 -7.20 -9.08
CA LYS A 63 -7.20 -8.11 -9.81
C LYS A 63 -5.78 -7.89 -9.31
N GLN A 64 -5.11 -8.97 -8.88
CA GLN A 64 -3.68 -8.96 -8.58
C GLN A 64 -2.88 -8.58 -9.83
N LEU A 65 -2.07 -7.53 -9.69
CA LEU A 65 -1.17 -7.03 -10.71
C LEU A 65 0.27 -7.47 -10.45
N GLU A 66 0.65 -7.52 -9.18
CA GLU A 66 2.03 -7.71 -8.76
C GLU A 66 2.06 -8.40 -7.41
N GLU A 67 3.08 -9.24 -7.20
CA GLU A 67 3.37 -9.86 -5.92
C GLU A 67 4.88 -9.88 -5.72
N ILE A 68 5.31 -9.42 -4.54
CA ILE A 68 6.72 -9.39 -4.13
C ILE A 68 6.83 -10.20 -2.85
N ASN A 69 7.73 -11.17 -2.84
CA ASN A 69 8.02 -12.01 -1.66
C ASN A 69 9.45 -11.73 -1.18
N TYR A 70 9.61 -11.59 0.13
CA TYR A 70 10.90 -11.37 0.77
C TYR A 70 11.27 -12.58 1.63
N SER A 71 12.53 -12.99 1.52
CA SER A 71 13.15 -13.97 2.41
C SER A 71 14.30 -13.29 3.17
N TYR A 72 14.48 -13.71 4.42
CA TYR A 72 15.49 -13.16 5.31
C TYR A 72 16.32 -14.29 5.89
N THR A 73 17.64 -14.15 5.82
CA THR A 73 18.60 -14.98 6.54
C THR A 73 19.06 -14.18 7.75
N TYR A 74 19.04 -14.80 8.93
CA TYR A 74 19.49 -14.18 10.17
C TYR A 74 20.85 -14.75 10.54
N TYR A 75 21.80 -13.87 10.85
CA TYR A 75 23.09 -14.25 11.42
C TYR A 75 23.01 -14.02 12.94
N ASN A 76 23.52 -14.98 13.70
CA ASN A 76 23.64 -14.92 15.16
C ASN A 76 25.01 -14.35 15.55
#